data_AF-A0A952TK98-F1
#
_entry.id   AF-A0A952TK98-F1
#
_cell.length_a   1.000
_cell.length_b   1.000
_cell.length_c   1.000
_cell.angle_alpha   90.00
_cell.angle_beta   90.00
_cell.angle_gamma   90.00
#
_symmetry.space_group_name_H-M   'P 1'
#
loop_
_entity.id
_entity.type
_entity.pdbx_description
1 polymer ?
#
loop_
_entity_poly.entity_id
_entity_poly.type
_entity_poly.pdbx_seq_one_letter_code
_entity_poly.pdbx_strand_id
1 'polypeptide(L)'
;MLEYRYDESGKAAQRCDAVSFPYAVSAAPGEVRVTVPRLETSRSENIDCPAARSKLQGTGIEIECYQMENSGGYAIVAQPEGMPLEEAQRLANDAFVGVLVGPWVLYGELN
;
A
#
# COMPACT_ATOMS: atom_id res chain seq x y z
N MET A 1 1.39 12.44 -16.33
CA MET A 1 0.47 13.61 -16.39
C MET A 1 -0.88 13.12 -15.87
N LEU A 2 -1.34 13.62 -14.72
CA LEU A 2 -2.63 13.21 -14.14
C LEU A 2 -3.73 14.02 -14.83
N GLU A 3 -4.48 13.39 -15.73
CA GLU A 3 -5.67 14.00 -16.35
C GLU A 3 -6.83 13.95 -15.35
N TYR A 4 -7.32 15.12 -14.93
CA TYR A 4 -8.54 15.24 -14.14
C TYR A 4 -9.76 15.17 -15.07
N ARG A 5 -10.73 14.30 -14.77
CA ARG A 5 -12.04 14.29 -15.42
C ARG A 5 -13.10 14.73 -14.42
N TYR A 6 -14.05 15.53 -14.87
CA TYR A 6 -15.15 16.06 -14.06
C TYR A 6 -16.46 15.44 -14.52
N ASP A 7 -17.37 15.17 -13.59
CA ASP A 7 -18.72 14.73 -13.91
C ASP A 7 -19.59 15.87 -14.44
N GLU A 8 -20.84 15.57 -14.84
CA GLU A 8 -21.79 16.56 -15.37
C GLU A 8 -22.15 17.68 -14.38
N SER A 9 -21.84 17.49 -13.09
CA SER A 9 -22.03 18.48 -12.03
C SER A 9 -20.77 19.30 -11.72
N GLY A 10 -19.68 19.07 -12.46
CA GLY A 10 -18.40 19.75 -12.29
C GLY A 10 -17.58 19.25 -11.09
N LYS A 11 -17.93 18.11 -10.49
CA LYS A 11 -17.11 17.48 -9.45
C LYS A 11 -16.04 16.61 -10.07
N ALA A 12 -14.85 16.60 -9.47
CA ALA A 12 -13.78 15.70 -9.88
C ALA A 12 -14.28 14.24 -9.76
N ALA A 13 -14.40 13.56 -10.89
CA ALA A 13 -14.82 12.17 -10.93
C ALA A 13 -13.66 11.30 -10.46
N GLN A 14 -13.93 10.38 -9.53
CA GLN A 14 -12.93 9.41 -9.12
C GLN A 14 -12.58 8.49 -10.31
N ARG A 15 -11.29 8.42 -10.63
CA ARG A 15 -10.77 7.56 -11.70
C ARG A 15 -10.74 6.13 -11.20
N CYS A 16 -11.66 5.29 -11.70
CA CYS A 16 -11.50 3.84 -11.61
C CYS A 16 -10.63 3.38 -12.77
N ASP A 17 -9.35 3.18 -12.51
CA ASP A 17 -8.46 2.54 -13.47
C ASP A 17 -8.69 1.03 -13.47
N ALA A 18 -9.07 0.48 -14.62
CA ALA A 18 -9.00 -0.95 -14.85
C ALA A 18 -7.52 -1.35 -14.95
N VAL A 19 -7.02 -2.06 -13.95
CA VAL A 19 -5.68 -2.64 -13.97
C VAL A 19 -5.78 -4.07 -14.47
N SER A 20 -5.36 -4.29 -15.71
CA SER A 20 -5.19 -5.63 -16.27
C SER A 20 -3.79 -6.13 -15.96
N PHE A 21 -3.66 -7.33 -15.41
CA PHE A 21 -2.37 -7.99 -15.22
C PHE A 21 -2.28 -9.19 -16.17
N PRO A 22 -1.12 -9.43 -16.80
CA PRO A 22 -0.95 -10.59 -17.66
C PRO A 22 -1.02 -11.86 -16.79
N TYR A 23 -2.00 -12.71 -17.05
CA TYR A 23 -2.12 -14.03 -16.42
C TYR A 23 -1.52 -15.08 -17.36
N ALA A 24 -0.27 -15.49 -17.08
CA ALA A 24 0.51 -16.37 -17.94
C ALA A 24 0.18 -17.86 -17.74
N VAL A 25 -1.10 -18.21 -17.64
CA VAL A 25 -1.53 -19.60 -17.52
C VAL A 25 -2.47 -19.90 -18.68
N SER A 26 -2.19 -20.99 -19.38
CA SER A 26 -3.12 -21.68 -20.29
C SER A 26 -4.28 -22.25 -19.46
N ALA A 27 -5.08 -21.37 -18.86
CA ALA A 27 -6.31 -21.77 -18.20
C ALA A 27 -7.39 -21.88 -19.28
N ALA A 28 -8.17 -22.97 -19.23
CA ALA A 28 -9.40 -23.05 -20.02
C ALA A 28 -10.28 -21.85 -19.67
N PRO A 29 -11.10 -21.35 -20.62
CA PRO A 29 -12.09 -20.31 -20.34
C PRO A 29 -12.89 -20.69 -19.09
N GLY A 30 -12.97 -19.78 -18.12
CA GLY A 30 -13.54 -20.09 -16.82
C GLY A 30 -13.56 -18.91 -15.85
N GLU A 31 -14.37 -19.06 -14.81
CA GLU A 31 -14.50 -18.08 -13.73
C GLU A 31 -13.20 -18.00 -12.93
N VAL A 32 -12.69 -16.77 -12.77
CA VAL A 32 -11.52 -16.47 -11.94
C VAL A 32 -11.97 -15.71 -10.70
N ARG A 33 -11.42 -16.13 -9.57
CA ARG A 33 -11.59 -15.47 -8.28
C ARG A 33 -10.24 -14.92 -7.81
N VAL A 34 -10.14 -13.61 -7.69
CA VAL A 34 -8.98 -12.93 -7.08
C VAL A 34 -9.37 -12.51 -5.67
N THR A 35 -8.58 -12.95 -4.68
CA THR A 35 -8.72 -12.47 -3.29
C THR A 35 -7.58 -11.51 -3.00
N VAL A 36 -7.93 -10.26 -2.76
CA VAL A 36 -6.99 -9.23 -2.35
C VAL A 36 -7.07 -9.12 -0.83
N PRO A 37 -6.03 -9.51 -0.07
CA PRO A 37 -6.07 -9.46 1.39
C PRO A 37 -5.83 -8.06 1.94
N ARG A 38 -5.15 -7.20 1.17
CA ARG A 38 -4.66 -5.90 1.63
C ARG A 38 -4.49 -4.93 0.46
N LEU A 39 -4.85 -3.67 0.68
CA LEU A 39 -4.64 -2.58 -0.27
C LEU A 39 -3.78 -1.48 0.34
N GLU A 40 -2.74 -1.16 -0.42
CA GLU A 40 -1.71 -0.12 -0.31
C GLU A 40 -2.00 1.27 -0.86
N THR A 41 -1.85 2.38 -0.14
CA THR A 41 -1.47 3.62 -0.85
C THR A 41 0.02 3.60 -1.17
N SER A 42 0.43 4.23 -2.26
CA SER A 42 1.84 4.50 -2.53
C SER A 42 2.44 5.32 -1.37
N ARG A 43 3.69 5.02 -1.02
CA ARG A 43 4.44 5.82 -0.03
C ARG A 43 4.73 7.20 -0.63
N SER A 44 4.51 8.24 0.17
CA SER A 44 4.91 9.61 -0.20
C SER A 44 6.43 9.70 -0.38
N GLU A 45 6.88 10.43 -1.39
CA GLU A 45 8.29 10.79 -1.56
C GLU A 45 8.81 11.64 -0.39
N ASN A 46 7.92 12.47 0.17
CA ASN A 46 8.15 13.23 1.39
C ASN A 46 7.58 12.47 2.60
N ILE A 47 8.44 11.80 3.35
CA ILE A 47 8.05 10.99 4.52
C ILE A 47 7.84 11.85 5.76
N ASP A 48 6.65 11.75 6.35
CA ASP A 48 6.30 12.38 7.62
C ASP A 48 6.75 11.47 8.78
N CYS A 49 8.02 11.62 9.17
CA CYS A 49 8.60 10.84 10.26
C CYS A 49 7.91 11.07 11.61
N PRO A 50 7.56 12.31 12.02
CA PRO A 50 6.79 12.54 13.24
C PRO A 50 5.45 11.78 13.27
N ALA A 51 4.68 11.81 12.18
CA ALA A 51 3.42 11.08 12.11
C ALA A 51 3.62 9.57 12.20
N ALA A 52 4.63 9.03 11.49
CA ALA A 52 4.95 7.60 11.54
C ALA A 52 5.38 7.16 12.95
N ARG A 53 6.27 7.92 13.60
CA ARG A 53 6.68 7.65 14.99
C ARG A 53 5.50 7.69 15.95
N SER A 54 4.57 8.63 15.77
CA SER A 54 3.35 8.71 16.58
C SER A 54 2.49 7.45 16.42
N LYS A 55 2.35 6.92 15.20
CA LYS A 55 1.61 5.66 14.96
C LYS A 55 2.30 4.43 15.54
N LEU A 56 3.62 4.44 15.67
CA LEU A 56 4.41 3.34 16.23
C LEU A 56 4.54 3.40 17.76
N GLN A 57 4.00 4.43 18.42
CA GLN A 57 4.05 4.53 19.87
C GLN A 57 3.41 3.30 20.54
N GLY A 58 4.10 2.76 21.55
CA GLY A 58 3.64 1.58 22.29
C GLY A 58 3.87 0.23 21.60
N THR A 59 4.35 0.22 20.34
CA THR A 59 4.70 -1.04 19.64
C THR A 59 6.09 -1.57 20.02
N GLY A 60 6.94 -0.73 20.62
CA GLY A 60 8.36 -1.03 20.87
C GLY A 60 9.24 -1.01 19.61
N ILE A 61 8.69 -0.61 18.46
CA ILE A 61 9.44 -0.38 17.22
C ILE A 61 9.91 1.07 17.19
N GLU A 62 11.20 1.27 16.99
CA GLU A 62 11.80 2.58 16.81
C GLU A 62 12.36 2.71 15.40
N ILE A 63 12.13 3.88 14.79
CA ILE A 63 12.57 4.17 13.42
C ILE A 63 13.40 5.45 13.34
N GLU A 64 14.39 5.40 12.47
CA GLU A 64 15.15 6.56 12.00
C GLU A 64 14.79 6.83 10.55
N CYS A 65 14.38 8.07 10.25
CA CYS A 65 14.07 8.48 8.89
C CYS A 65 15.27 9.21 8.29
N TYR A 66 15.52 8.97 7.01
CA TYR A 66 16.57 9.62 6.25
C TYR A 66 16.00 10.19 4.95
N GLN A 67 16.60 11.28 4.48
CA GLN A 67 16.25 11.91 3.21
C GLN A 67 17.53 12.08 2.37
N MET A 68 17.48 11.53 1.17
CA MET A 68 18.45 11.73 0.09
C MET A 68 17.85 12.68 -0.95
N GLU A 69 18.67 13.21 -1.86
CA GLU A 69 18.28 14.27 -2.81
C GLU A 69 16.96 14.02 -3.56
N ASN A 70 16.64 12.75 -3.88
CA ASN A 70 15.41 12.37 -4.58
C ASN A 70 14.65 11.20 -3.92
N SER A 71 14.96 10.84 -2.68
CA SER A 71 14.28 9.75 -2.00
C SER A 71 14.32 9.87 -0.49
N GLY A 72 13.17 9.62 0.13
CA GLY A 72 13.05 9.45 1.58
C GLY A 72 12.90 7.97 1.94
N GLY A 73 13.48 7.57 3.07
CA GLY A 73 13.29 6.24 3.63
C GLY A 73 13.35 6.22 5.15
N TYR A 74 13.23 5.01 5.71
CA TYR A 74 13.42 4.78 7.13
C TYR A 74 14.22 3.50 7.35
N ALA A 75 14.85 3.42 8.51
CA ALA A 75 15.48 2.23 9.05
C ALA A 75 14.85 1.92 10.42
N ILE A 76 14.75 0.63 10.75
CA ILE A 76 14.35 0.18 12.09
C ILE A 76 15.61 0.16 12.95
N VAL A 77 15.59 0.92 14.04
CA VAL A 77 16.74 1.02 14.97
C VAL A 77 16.52 0.21 16.25
N ALA A 78 15.26 -0.07 16.60
CA ALA A 78 14.91 -1.02 17.65
C ALA A 78 13.58 -1.71 17.35
N GLN A 79 13.41 -2.92 17.88
CA GLN A 79 12.16 -3.67 17.85
C GLN A 79 12.06 -4.56 19.12
N PRO A 80 10.85 -5.01 19.50
CA PRO A 80 10.68 -5.92 20.63
C PRO A 80 11.47 -7.22 20.48
N GLU A 81 11.93 -7.76 21.61
CA GLU A 81 12.61 -9.06 21.65
C GLU A 81 11.64 -10.16 21.16
N GLY A 82 12.14 -11.04 20.29
CA GLY A 82 11.34 -12.12 19.71
C GLY A 82 10.42 -11.72 18.55
N MET A 83 10.31 -10.43 18.22
CA MET A 83 9.59 -10.00 17.01
C MET A 83 10.42 -10.34 15.75
N PRO A 84 9.83 -10.98 14.72
CA PRO A 84 10.50 -11.15 13.42
C PRO A 84 10.72 -9.80 12.73
N LEU A 85 11.88 -9.61 12.09
CA LEU A 85 12.19 -8.36 11.38
C LEU A 85 11.18 -8.03 10.28
N GLU A 86 10.69 -9.04 9.56
CA GLU A 86 9.66 -8.86 8.51
C GLU A 86 8.36 -8.26 9.08
N GLU A 87 7.96 -8.69 10.28
CA GLU A 87 6.80 -8.16 10.97
C GLU A 87 7.03 -6.70 11.40
N ALA A 88 8.21 -6.40 11.93
CA ALA A 88 8.58 -5.03 12.30
C ALA A 88 8.62 -4.10 11.07
N GLN A 89 9.16 -4.59 9.94
CA GLN A 89 9.18 -3.86 8.67
C GLN A 89 7.79 -3.58 8.13
N ARG A 90 6.88 -4.56 8.21
CA ARG A 90 5.48 -4.39 7.84
C ARG A 90 4.81 -3.33 8.71
N LEU A 91 4.90 -3.44 10.04
CA LEU A 91 4.30 -2.46 10.96
C LEU A 91 4.88 -1.05 10.78
N ALA A 92 6.19 -0.95 10.56
CA ALA A 92 6.83 0.33 10.24
C ALA A 92 6.32 0.90 8.90
N ASN A 93 6.13 0.07 7.86
CA ASN A 93 5.58 0.53 6.58
C ASN A 93 4.14 1.04 6.73
N ASP A 94 3.31 0.35 7.50
CA ASP A 94 1.91 0.72 7.77
C ASP A 94 1.79 2.10 8.44
N ALA A 95 2.84 2.53 9.14
CA ALA A 95 2.89 3.88 9.69
C ALA A 95 2.97 4.97 8.60
N PHE A 96 3.54 4.66 7.43
CA PHE A 96 3.75 5.60 6.33
C PHE A 96 2.69 5.54 5.22
N VAL A 97 1.92 4.46 5.12
CA VAL A 97 0.93 4.28 4.06
C VAL A 97 -0.49 4.24 4.61
N GLY A 98 -1.46 4.54 3.76
CA GLY A 98 -2.85 4.17 3.98
C GLY A 98 -2.99 2.67 3.74
N VAL A 99 -3.52 1.96 4.73
CA VAL A 99 -3.79 0.52 4.63
C VAL A 99 -5.29 0.32 4.72
N LEU A 100 -5.83 -0.39 3.75
CA LEU A 100 -7.12 -1.04 3.90
C LEU A 100 -6.85 -2.54 4.11
N VAL A 101 -7.66 -3.19 4.94
CA VAL A 101 -7.64 -4.65 5.14
C VAL A 101 -8.88 -5.27 4.51
N GLY A 102 -8.69 -6.37 3.79
CA GLY A 102 -9.74 -7.09 3.09
C GLY A 102 -10.41 -8.19 3.96
N PRO A 103 -10.93 -9.26 3.33
CA PRO A 103 -10.72 -9.64 1.93
C PRO A 103 -11.63 -8.89 0.95
N TRP A 104 -11.07 -8.38 -0.15
CA TRP A 104 -11.85 -8.03 -1.34
C TRP A 104 -11.80 -9.19 -2.32
N VAL A 105 -12.97 -9.67 -2.70
CA VAL A 105 -13.09 -10.75 -3.66
C VAL A 105 -13.56 -10.14 -4.98
N LEU A 106 -12.73 -10.30 -6.01
CA LEU A 106 -13.04 -9.88 -7.36
C LEU A 106 -13.29 -11.13 -8.19
N TYR A 107 -14.39 -11.10 -8.95
CA TYR A 107 -14.79 -12.16 -9.86
C TYR A 107 -14.60 -11.67 -11.28
N GLY A 108 -14.14 -12.56 -12.17
CA GLY A 108 -13.98 -12.27 -13.58
C GLY A 108 -14.05 -13.54 -14.42
N GLU A 109 -14.00 -13.36 -15.73
CA GLU A 109 -14.00 -14.46 -16.70
C GLU A 109 -12.73 -14.34 -17.56
N LEU A 110 -12.05 -15.46 -17.78
CA LEU A 110 -10.99 -15.56 -18.78
C LEU A 110 -11.64 -15.83 -20.14
N ASN A 111 -11.48 -14.87 -21.06
CA ASN A 111 -11.89 -15.00 -22.46
C ASN A 111 -10.75 -15.54 -23.33
#